data_AF-A0A2C9KAN6-F1
#
_entry.id   AF-A0A2C9KAN6-F1
#
_cell.length_a   1.000
_cell.length_b   1.000
_cell.length_c   1.000
_cell.angle_alpha   90.00
_cell.angle_beta   90.00
_cell.angle_gamma   90.00
#
_symmetry.space_group_name_H-M   'P 1'
#
loop_
_entity.id
_entity.type
_entity.pdbx_description
1 polymer ?
#
loop_
_entity_poly.entity_id
_entity_poly.type
_entity_poly.pdbx_seq_one_letter_code
_entity_poly.pdbx_strand_id
1 'polypeptide(L)'
;MKQRIAHKRKTLGYRHQKLPKFTSEDKAKLIGATDFIGISHFKTKLVTGQVNTSPSPGFYNDQDLVLSVDPSWPKLEYRPELNHESDRRLTGFGLEELLKYVTSSYDRPVIYVTQNGLDTCGTQKDQHRIEYIRDYTNSVLQAIKCGSEVRGYFLWSLIDGFDWEKGYKSKSGLYYVDFDRDDRPRYPRSSVEFYRSLIAHRGLTEDLISYRAYAQDRDEFYYGKFPDHFEWGVATSAYQIEGGWNEDGKGPSIWDKFAHKGRLLGKVTGDVTCDSYHLYEEDVRILSELGVNFYHLSLSWSRILPDGTAGSYNQKGVDYYNNIINALLAR
;
A
#
# COMPACT_ATOMS: atom_id res chain seq x y z
N MET A 1 15.64 -5.96 -20.18
CA MET A 1 14.99 -7.22 -19.71
C MET A 1 15.07 -8.38 -20.71
N LYS A 2 14.38 -8.33 -21.87
CA LYS A 2 14.21 -9.50 -22.79
C LYS A 2 15.51 -10.16 -23.24
N GLN A 3 16.48 -9.37 -23.73
CA GLN A 3 17.77 -9.87 -24.21
C GLN A 3 18.56 -10.56 -23.09
N ARG A 4 18.63 -9.90 -21.93
CA ARG A 4 19.33 -10.42 -20.74
C ARG A 4 18.76 -11.77 -20.27
N ILE A 5 17.45 -11.86 -20.11
CA ILE A 5 16.79 -13.10 -19.69
C ILE A 5 16.98 -14.20 -20.75
N ALA A 6 16.81 -13.88 -22.04
CA ALA A 6 17.00 -14.85 -23.11
C ALA A 6 18.44 -15.39 -23.16
N HIS A 7 19.44 -14.51 -23.01
CA HIS A 7 20.85 -14.90 -22.96
C HIS A 7 21.12 -15.82 -21.77
N LYS A 8 20.73 -15.40 -20.56
CA LYS A 8 20.94 -16.18 -19.33
C LYS A 8 20.30 -17.56 -19.40
N ARG A 9 19.01 -17.63 -19.77
CA ARG A 9 18.27 -18.91 -19.86
C ARG A 9 18.87 -19.85 -20.91
N LYS A 10 19.41 -19.31 -22.01
CA LYS A 10 20.14 -20.10 -23.02
C LYS A 10 21.43 -20.68 -22.42
N THR A 11 22.22 -19.86 -21.74
CA THR A 11 23.49 -20.28 -21.11
C THR A 11 23.27 -21.37 -20.05
N LEU A 12 22.20 -21.28 -19.27
CA LEU A 12 21.87 -22.27 -18.23
C LEU A 12 21.09 -23.50 -18.75
N GLY A 13 20.87 -23.62 -20.06
CA GLY A 13 20.24 -24.81 -20.65
C GLY A 13 18.77 -25.01 -20.30
N TYR A 14 18.03 -23.95 -19.97
CA TYR A 14 16.61 -24.05 -19.60
C TYR A 14 15.79 -24.57 -20.79
N ARG A 15 15.22 -25.77 -20.66
CA ARG A 15 14.55 -26.46 -21.78
C ARG A 15 13.22 -25.81 -22.19
N HIS A 16 12.50 -25.15 -21.28
CA HIS A 16 11.21 -24.49 -21.58
C HIS A 16 10.96 -23.24 -20.73
N GLN A 17 10.07 -22.37 -21.27
CA GLN A 17 9.64 -21.03 -20.86
C GLN A 17 10.51 -19.88 -21.39
N LYS A 18 10.14 -19.39 -22.58
CA LYS A 18 10.50 -18.06 -23.07
C LYS A 18 9.59 -17.04 -22.40
N LEU A 19 10.06 -15.83 -22.15
CA LEU A 19 9.16 -14.73 -21.80
C LEU A 19 8.06 -14.61 -22.86
N PRO A 20 6.80 -14.39 -22.47
CA PRO A 20 5.73 -14.11 -23.43
C PRO A 20 6.14 -12.98 -24.38
N LYS A 21 5.70 -13.08 -25.64
CA LYS A 21 5.94 -12.07 -26.66
C LYS A 21 4.62 -11.42 -27.00
N PHE A 22 4.60 -10.10 -26.97
CA PHE A 22 3.51 -9.31 -27.54
C PHE A 22 3.65 -9.26 -29.06
N THR A 23 2.54 -9.53 -29.75
CA THR A 23 2.38 -9.26 -31.18
C THR A 23 2.44 -7.75 -31.45
N SER A 24 2.51 -7.34 -32.72
CA SER A 24 2.42 -5.92 -33.07
C SER A 24 1.05 -5.34 -32.71
N GLU A 25 -0.01 -6.14 -32.84
CA GLU A 25 -1.37 -5.75 -32.46
C GLU A 25 -1.50 -5.54 -30.94
N ASP A 26 -0.96 -6.45 -30.13
CA ASP A 26 -0.96 -6.29 -28.67
C ASP A 26 -0.25 -5.00 -28.25
N LYS A 27 0.90 -4.71 -28.86
CA LYS A 27 1.65 -3.48 -28.55
C LYS A 27 0.85 -2.24 -28.93
N ALA A 28 0.19 -2.24 -30.09
CA ALA A 28 -0.63 -1.12 -30.53
C ALA A 28 -1.81 -0.86 -29.56
N LYS A 29 -2.38 -1.92 -28.96
CA LYS A 29 -3.44 -1.79 -27.95
C LYS A 29 -2.94 -1.30 -26.58
N LEU A 30 -1.69 -1.61 -26.23
CA LEU A 30 -1.13 -1.29 -24.90
C LEU A 30 -0.44 0.07 -24.83
N ILE A 31 0.18 0.54 -25.93
CA ILE A 31 0.87 1.83 -25.96
C ILE A 31 -0.18 2.95 -25.81
N GLY A 32 0.01 3.80 -24.80
CA GLY A 32 -0.90 4.93 -24.53
C GLY A 32 -2.19 4.56 -23.79
N ALA A 33 -2.39 3.30 -23.40
CA ALA A 33 -3.56 2.85 -22.64
C ALA A 33 -3.44 3.19 -21.14
N THR A 34 -3.04 4.42 -20.81
CA THR A 34 -2.81 4.88 -19.44
C THR A 34 -3.04 6.38 -19.35
N ASP A 35 -4.01 6.78 -18.53
CA ASP A 35 -4.29 8.19 -18.23
C ASP A 35 -3.40 8.74 -17.10
N PHE A 36 -2.96 7.86 -16.19
CA PHE A 36 -2.09 8.18 -15.06
C PHE A 36 -1.35 6.93 -14.56
N ILE A 37 -0.27 7.12 -13.81
CA ILE A 37 0.49 6.03 -13.17
C ILE A 37 0.20 6.03 -11.67
N GLY A 38 -0.37 4.93 -11.17
CA GLY A 38 -0.49 4.65 -9.74
C GLY A 38 0.77 3.98 -9.20
N ILE A 39 1.31 4.50 -8.10
CA ILE A 39 2.53 3.98 -7.45
C ILE A 39 2.21 3.53 -6.02
N SER A 40 2.51 2.27 -5.75
CA SER A 40 2.61 1.75 -4.39
C SER A 40 4.08 1.63 -4.00
N HIS A 41 4.50 2.39 -2.99
CA HIS A 41 5.88 2.37 -2.47
C HIS A 41 5.85 2.28 -0.95
N PHE A 42 6.73 1.47 -0.37
CA PHE A 42 6.76 1.26 1.09
C PHE A 42 8.17 1.27 1.70
N LYS A 43 9.20 0.98 0.90
CA LYS A 43 10.59 0.86 1.33
C LYS A 43 11.53 0.86 0.12
N THR A 44 12.79 1.18 0.39
CA THR A 44 13.88 1.15 -0.59
C THR A 44 14.90 0.06 -0.23
N LYS A 45 15.54 -0.54 -1.24
CA LYS A 45 16.64 -1.50 -1.09
C LYS A 45 17.80 -1.07 -1.98
N LEU A 46 19.02 -1.31 -1.50
CA LEU A 46 20.22 -1.26 -2.34
C LEU A 46 20.26 -2.50 -3.22
N VAL A 47 20.83 -2.35 -4.41
CA VAL A 47 20.94 -3.42 -5.40
C VAL A 47 22.40 -3.56 -5.82
N THR A 48 22.95 -4.77 -5.63
CA THR A 48 24.30 -5.11 -6.11
C THR A 48 24.17 -6.23 -7.14
N GLY A 49 24.91 -6.13 -8.25
CA GLY A 49 24.95 -7.17 -9.27
C GLY A 49 25.61 -8.44 -8.72
N GLN A 50 24.90 -9.57 -8.76
CA GLN A 50 25.42 -10.87 -8.36
C GLN A 50 24.84 -11.96 -9.24
N VAL A 51 25.69 -12.65 -9.98
CA VAL A 51 25.27 -13.76 -10.86
C VAL A 51 24.55 -14.83 -10.03
N ASN A 52 23.33 -15.15 -10.43
CA ASN A 52 22.56 -16.24 -9.85
C ASN A 52 22.64 -17.46 -10.78
N THR A 53 23.27 -18.53 -10.31
CA THR A 53 23.51 -19.78 -11.08
C THR A 53 22.43 -20.83 -10.89
N SER A 54 21.33 -20.50 -10.19
CA SER A 54 20.22 -21.43 -9.98
C SER A 54 19.75 -22.04 -11.32
N PRO A 55 19.59 -23.38 -11.39
CA PRO A 55 19.12 -24.03 -12.60
C PRO A 55 17.60 -23.85 -12.83
N SER A 56 16.89 -23.24 -11.88
CA SER A 56 15.43 -23.04 -11.95
C SER A 56 15.08 -21.67 -12.51
N PRO A 57 14.28 -21.56 -13.59
CA PRO A 57 13.77 -20.27 -14.05
C PRO A 57 12.84 -19.63 -13.02
N GLY A 58 12.76 -18.31 -13.03
CA GLY A 58 11.83 -17.57 -12.17
C GLY A 58 12.22 -16.12 -12.02
N PHE A 59 11.23 -15.27 -11.73
CA PHE A 59 11.42 -13.82 -11.59
C PHE A 59 12.64 -13.47 -10.73
N TYR A 60 12.78 -14.06 -9.54
CA TYR A 60 13.93 -13.82 -8.66
C TYR A 60 15.24 -14.37 -9.21
N ASN A 61 15.22 -15.57 -9.80
CA ASN A 61 16.44 -16.20 -10.31
C ASN A 61 16.97 -15.50 -11.57
N ASP A 62 16.13 -14.85 -12.36
CA ASP A 62 16.52 -14.18 -13.62
C ASP A 62 17.18 -12.80 -13.40
N GLN A 63 17.19 -12.26 -12.16
CA GLN A 63 17.55 -10.86 -11.89
C GLN A 63 19.03 -10.58 -11.61
N ASP A 64 19.89 -11.59 -11.45
CA ASP A 64 21.32 -11.49 -11.04
C ASP A 64 21.61 -10.32 -10.10
N LEU A 65 20.86 -10.24 -9.03
CA LEU A 65 21.03 -9.20 -8.03
C LEU A 65 20.91 -9.78 -6.64
N VAL A 66 21.52 -9.07 -5.71
CA VAL A 66 21.27 -9.20 -4.28
C VAL A 66 20.72 -7.88 -3.77
N LEU A 67 19.71 -7.96 -2.91
CA LEU A 67 19.12 -6.81 -2.24
C LEU A 67 19.76 -6.66 -0.87
N SER A 68 20.12 -5.43 -0.51
CA SER A 68 20.61 -5.09 0.82
C SER A 68 19.98 -3.80 1.33
N VAL A 69 20.31 -3.43 2.56
CA VAL A 69 19.92 -2.18 3.19
C VAL A 69 21.18 -1.50 3.70
N ASP A 70 21.22 -0.19 3.58
CA ASP A 70 22.27 0.59 4.22
C ASP A 70 22.04 0.57 5.75
N PRO A 71 23.02 0.11 6.54
CA PRO A 71 22.87 0.08 8.00
C PRO A 71 22.78 1.47 8.63
N SER A 72 23.17 2.54 7.93
CA SER A 72 23.04 3.92 8.41
C SER A 72 21.62 4.48 8.31
N TRP A 73 20.74 3.88 7.50
CA TRP A 73 19.36 4.37 7.38
C TRP A 73 18.60 4.21 8.71
N PRO A 74 17.82 5.22 9.16
CA PRO A 74 17.10 5.14 10.42
C PRO A 74 16.13 3.96 10.46
N LYS A 75 16.16 3.20 11.56
CA LYS A 75 15.28 2.04 11.79
C LYS A 75 13.92 2.49 12.29
N LEU A 76 12.86 2.02 11.63
CA LEU A 76 11.47 2.28 12.04
C LEU A 76 10.92 1.08 12.85
N GLU A 77 11.48 0.86 14.03
CA GLU A 77 11.15 -0.30 14.89
C GLU A 77 10.26 0.13 16.06
N TYR A 78 9.04 -0.43 16.14
CA TYR A 78 8.10 -0.10 17.21
C TYR A 78 8.42 -0.78 18.56
N ARG A 79 9.28 -1.81 18.59
CA ARG A 79 9.76 -2.52 19.79
C ARG A 79 11.05 -3.31 19.46
N PRO A 80 12.24 -2.70 19.51
CA PRO A 80 13.51 -3.36 19.16
C PRO A 80 13.77 -4.62 20.02
N GLU A 81 13.23 -4.67 21.24
CA GLU A 81 13.36 -5.78 22.19
C GLU A 81 12.59 -7.05 21.80
N LEU A 82 11.59 -6.95 20.91
CA LEU A 82 10.79 -8.11 20.49
C LEU A 82 11.48 -8.94 19.39
N ASN A 83 12.70 -8.56 18.99
CA ASN A 83 13.54 -9.29 18.05
C ASN A 83 12.82 -9.72 16.75
N HIS A 84 11.85 -8.92 16.32
CA HIS A 84 11.24 -9.06 15.01
C HIS A 84 12.20 -8.46 14.00
N GLU A 85 12.75 -9.27 13.09
CA GLU A 85 13.61 -8.87 11.97
C GLU A 85 12.88 -7.93 10.99
N SER A 86 12.50 -6.74 11.46
CA SER A 86 11.88 -5.70 10.67
C SER A 86 13.00 -4.82 10.11
N ASP A 87 13.43 -5.15 8.88
CA ASP A 87 14.36 -4.32 8.13
C ASP A 87 13.68 -3.08 7.50
N ARG A 88 12.74 -2.49 8.25
CA ARG A 88 12.03 -1.26 7.89
C ARG A 88 12.94 -0.06 8.17
N ARG A 89 13.09 0.79 7.16
CA ARG A 89 13.98 1.94 7.17
C ARG A 89 13.26 3.18 6.67
N LEU A 90 13.56 4.32 7.28
CA LEU A 90 13.12 5.63 6.81
C LEU A 90 13.85 5.92 5.50
N THR A 91 13.11 5.90 4.40
CA THR A 91 13.66 5.82 3.03
C THR A 91 12.81 6.60 2.01
N GLY A 92 12.17 7.69 2.44
CA GLY A 92 11.33 8.55 1.62
C GLY A 92 12.03 9.04 0.36
N PHE A 93 13.33 9.31 0.45
CA PHE A 93 14.18 9.64 -0.71
C PHE A 93 14.04 8.65 -1.88
N GLY A 94 13.79 7.37 -1.61
CA GLY A 94 13.63 6.38 -2.68
C GLY A 94 12.28 6.47 -3.37
N LEU A 95 11.25 7.00 -2.71
CA LEU A 95 10.01 7.39 -3.36
C LEU A 95 10.24 8.62 -4.24
N GLU A 96 10.94 9.64 -3.74
CA GLU A 96 11.30 10.82 -4.55
C GLU A 96 12.04 10.43 -5.84
N GLU A 97 13.08 9.60 -5.73
CA GLU A 97 13.84 9.14 -6.89
C GLU A 97 12.99 8.28 -7.84
N LEU A 98 12.07 7.46 -7.32
CA LEU A 98 11.12 6.73 -8.15
C LEU A 98 10.18 7.67 -8.92
N LEU A 99 9.68 8.73 -8.28
CA LEU A 99 8.80 9.71 -8.91
C LEU A 99 9.53 10.50 -10.02
N LYS A 100 10.77 10.93 -9.78
CA LYS A 100 11.62 11.57 -10.79
C LYS A 100 11.97 10.61 -11.94
N TYR A 101 12.26 9.34 -11.63
CA TYR A 101 12.51 8.31 -12.64
C TYR A 101 11.28 8.10 -13.53
N VAL A 102 10.09 7.99 -12.94
CA VAL A 102 8.85 7.83 -13.70
C VAL A 102 8.60 9.06 -14.59
N THR A 103 8.79 10.25 -14.03
CA THR A 103 8.66 11.52 -14.76
C THR A 103 9.55 11.57 -16.01
N SER A 104 10.82 11.19 -15.86
CA SER A 104 11.80 11.22 -16.97
C SER A 104 11.65 10.05 -17.95
N SER A 105 11.10 8.91 -17.52
CA SER A 105 11.03 7.69 -18.33
C SER A 105 9.73 7.53 -19.12
N TYR A 106 8.64 8.19 -18.70
CA TYR A 106 7.30 7.97 -19.24
C TYR A 106 6.61 9.26 -19.70
N ASP A 107 7.37 10.21 -20.25
CA ASP A 107 6.85 11.47 -20.82
C ASP A 107 6.05 12.31 -19.82
N ARG A 108 6.57 12.45 -18.59
CA ARG A 108 5.97 13.23 -17.49
C ARG A 108 4.47 12.92 -17.31
N PRO A 109 4.11 11.66 -16.96
CA PRO A 109 2.71 11.30 -16.78
C PRO A 109 2.16 11.92 -15.50
N VAL A 110 0.83 11.97 -15.39
CA VAL A 110 0.17 12.20 -14.10
C VAL A 110 0.45 11.02 -13.17
N ILE A 111 0.79 11.30 -11.92
CA ILE A 111 1.14 10.28 -10.92
C ILE A 111 0.24 10.41 -9.69
N TYR A 112 -0.21 9.26 -9.19
CA TYR A 112 -0.83 9.13 -7.86
C TYR A 112 -0.02 8.15 -7.02
N VAL A 113 0.37 8.55 -5.81
CA VAL A 113 0.91 7.61 -4.82
C VAL A 113 -0.29 6.88 -4.21
N THR A 114 -0.65 5.73 -4.78
CA THR A 114 -1.90 5.02 -4.48
C THR A 114 -1.87 4.23 -3.17
N GLN A 115 -0.67 3.87 -2.70
CA GLN A 115 -0.44 3.27 -1.39
C GLN A 115 0.97 3.61 -0.88
N ASN A 116 1.04 4.20 0.31
CA ASN A 116 2.30 4.40 1.04
C ASN A 116 2.04 4.30 2.54
N GLY A 117 2.88 3.61 3.31
CA GLY A 117 2.61 3.43 4.72
C GLY A 117 3.60 2.58 5.49
N LEU A 118 3.40 2.55 6.80
CA LEU A 118 4.22 1.78 7.72
C LEU A 118 3.37 0.73 8.44
N ASP A 119 3.79 -0.53 8.33
CA ASP A 119 3.22 -1.63 9.06
C ASP A 119 3.84 -1.76 10.46
N THR A 120 3.23 -2.61 11.30
CA THR A 120 3.77 -2.98 12.62
C THR A 120 3.94 -1.81 13.60
N CYS A 121 3.15 -0.74 13.48
CA CYS A 121 3.12 0.32 14.48
C CYS A 121 2.08 -0.10 15.53
N GLY A 122 2.49 -0.43 16.76
CA GLY A 122 1.60 -1.16 17.68
C GLY A 122 0.39 -0.37 18.19
N THR A 123 0.43 0.10 19.44
CA THR A 123 -0.74 0.73 20.10
C THR A 123 -1.05 2.12 19.55
N GLN A 124 -1.89 2.89 20.26
CA GLN A 124 -2.36 4.22 19.83
C GLN A 124 -1.27 5.28 19.69
N LYS A 125 -0.10 5.09 20.31
CA LYS A 125 1.05 5.99 20.19
C LYS A 125 2.03 5.42 19.17
N ASP A 126 2.06 6.02 17.99
CA ASP A 126 2.74 5.52 16.78
C ASP A 126 3.67 6.57 16.17
N GLN A 127 4.61 7.08 16.97
CA GLN A 127 5.55 8.13 16.56
C GLN A 127 6.37 7.76 15.31
N HIS A 128 6.74 6.49 15.14
CA HIS A 128 7.43 6.04 13.94
C HIS A 128 6.59 6.18 12.66
N ARG A 129 5.26 6.06 12.77
CA ARG A 129 4.35 6.32 11.63
C ARG A 129 4.30 7.81 11.31
N ILE A 130 4.25 8.67 12.33
CA ILE A 130 4.33 10.13 12.13
C ILE A 130 5.62 10.48 11.38
N GLU A 131 6.75 9.93 11.83
CA GLU A 131 8.04 10.16 11.16
C GLU A 131 8.02 9.67 9.70
N TYR A 132 7.47 8.47 9.47
CA TYR A 132 7.34 7.91 8.13
C TYR A 132 6.52 8.80 7.21
N ILE A 133 5.33 9.22 7.66
CA ILE A 133 4.45 10.10 6.88
C ILE A 133 5.17 11.43 6.60
N ARG A 134 5.85 11.99 7.60
CA ARG A 134 6.61 13.24 7.44
C ARG A 134 7.67 13.12 6.33
N ASP A 135 8.55 12.13 6.44
CA ASP A 135 9.67 11.91 5.51
C ASP A 135 9.16 11.66 4.08
N TYR A 136 8.21 10.73 3.94
CA TYR A 136 7.70 10.34 2.62
C TYR A 136 6.90 11.46 1.94
N THR A 137 6.06 12.18 2.69
CA THR A 137 5.33 13.32 2.10
C THR A 137 6.27 14.47 1.76
N ASN A 138 7.35 14.67 2.53
CA ASN A 138 8.38 15.64 2.16
C ASN A 138 9.07 15.25 0.85
N SER A 139 9.44 13.99 0.69
CA SER A 139 9.99 13.45 -0.56
C SER A 139 9.06 13.59 -1.76
N VAL A 140 7.74 13.43 -1.57
CA VAL A 140 6.76 13.73 -2.64
C VAL A 140 6.76 15.22 -2.97
N LEU A 141 6.76 16.10 -1.97
CA LEU A 141 6.79 17.55 -2.19
C LEU A 141 8.05 17.97 -2.94
N GLN A 142 9.22 17.42 -2.60
CA GLN A 142 10.47 17.65 -3.31
C GLN A 142 10.38 17.17 -4.77
N ALA A 143 9.84 15.97 -5.03
CA ALA A 143 9.64 15.47 -6.39
C ALA A 143 8.74 16.39 -7.23
N ILE A 144 7.67 16.94 -6.64
CA ILE A 144 6.78 17.92 -7.30
C ILE A 144 7.55 19.20 -7.63
N LYS A 145 8.35 19.72 -6.70
CA LYS A 145 9.19 20.91 -6.94
C LYS A 145 10.22 20.68 -8.05
N CYS A 146 10.69 19.45 -8.22
CA CYS A 146 11.56 19.04 -9.32
C CYS A 146 10.81 18.69 -10.63
N GLY A 147 9.50 18.96 -10.72
CA GLY A 147 8.72 18.83 -11.96
C GLY A 147 7.96 17.53 -12.15
N SER A 148 7.91 16.64 -11.13
CA SER A 148 7.04 15.46 -11.16
C SER A 148 5.58 15.86 -11.02
N GLU A 149 4.70 15.38 -11.90
CA GLU A 149 3.26 15.68 -11.87
C GLU A 149 2.51 14.76 -10.90
N VAL A 150 2.80 14.87 -9.61
CA VAL A 150 2.13 14.07 -8.57
C VAL A 150 0.89 14.80 -8.08
N ARG A 151 -0.29 14.18 -8.28
CA ARG A 151 -1.59 14.78 -7.97
C ARG A 151 -2.26 14.25 -6.72
N GLY A 152 -1.79 13.15 -6.16
CA GLY A 152 -2.34 12.69 -4.89
C GLY A 152 -1.47 11.70 -4.15
N TYR A 153 -1.72 11.60 -2.85
CA TYR A 153 -1.04 10.70 -1.92
C TYR A 153 -2.05 10.01 -1.01
N PHE A 154 -2.10 8.69 -1.11
CA PHE A 154 -3.07 7.84 -0.41
C PHE A 154 -2.35 6.97 0.61
N LEU A 155 -2.56 7.26 1.89
CA LEU A 155 -1.89 6.55 2.97
C LEU A 155 -2.48 5.15 3.15
N TRP A 156 -1.59 4.16 3.25
CA TRP A 156 -1.90 2.78 3.60
C TRP A 156 -1.66 2.55 5.11
N SER A 157 -2.68 2.30 5.92
CA SER A 157 -4.11 2.17 5.60
C SER A 157 -4.99 3.03 6.52
N LEU A 158 -6.27 3.18 6.18
CA LEU A 158 -7.24 3.81 7.07
C LEU A 158 -7.27 3.09 8.44
N ILE A 159 -7.45 1.78 8.40
CA ILE A 159 -7.77 0.95 9.56
C ILE A 159 -6.89 -0.30 9.58
N ASP A 160 -6.63 -0.84 10.77
CA ASP A 160 -5.99 -2.14 10.91
C ASP A 160 -6.90 -3.24 10.36
N GLY A 161 -6.31 -4.21 9.66
CA GLY A 161 -7.03 -5.34 9.11
C GLY A 161 -6.21 -6.62 9.15
N PHE A 162 -6.59 -7.56 8.29
CA PHE A 162 -5.89 -8.81 8.07
C PHE A 162 -4.76 -8.63 7.04
N ASP A 163 -3.49 -8.72 7.49
CA ASP A 163 -2.31 -8.49 6.62
C ASP A 163 -1.77 -9.79 6.04
N TRP A 164 -2.53 -10.38 5.12
CA TRP A 164 -2.09 -11.52 4.30
C TRP A 164 -1.48 -12.66 5.14
N GLU A 165 -0.24 -13.03 4.87
CA GLU A 165 0.48 -14.09 5.57
C GLU A 165 0.75 -13.79 7.06
N LYS A 166 0.76 -12.52 7.44
CA LYS A 166 0.97 -12.07 8.81
C LYS A 166 -0.32 -12.10 9.64
N GLY A 167 -1.48 -12.30 9.01
CA GLY A 167 -2.79 -12.25 9.66
C GLY A 167 -2.95 -10.97 10.47
N TYR A 168 -3.31 -11.09 11.74
CA TYR A 168 -3.54 -9.95 12.64
C TYR A 168 -2.29 -9.44 13.36
N LYS A 169 -1.08 -9.97 13.09
CA LYS A 169 0.14 -9.52 13.81
C LYS A 169 0.64 -8.16 13.35
N SER A 170 0.35 -7.80 12.10
CA SER A 170 0.75 -6.55 11.49
C SER A 170 -0.35 -5.50 11.65
N LYS A 171 0.04 -4.27 12.00
CA LYS A 171 -0.88 -3.14 12.21
C LYS A 171 -0.45 -1.94 11.37
N SER A 172 -1.19 -1.66 10.30
CA SER A 172 -0.88 -0.60 9.31
C SER A 172 -1.83 0.59 9.34
N GLY A 173 -2.94 0.51 10.09
CA GLY A 173 -4.00 1.51 10.07
C GLY A 173 -3.63 2.81 10.77
N LEU A 174 -4.22 3.92 10.36
CA LEU A 174 -4.34 5.12 11.19
C LEU A 174 -5.23 4.84 12.42
N TYR A 175 -6.21 3.95 12.28
CA TYR A 175 -7.09 3.51 13.35
C TYR A 175 -6.71 2.11 13.81
N TYR A 176 -6.42 1.98 15.11
CA TYR A 176 -6.20 0.70 15.77
C TYR A 176 -7.52 -0.04 15.94
N VAL A 177 -7.52 -1.34 15.67
CA VAL A 177 -8.67 -2.22 15.92
C VAL A 177 -8.30 -3.22 17.01
N ASP A 178 -9.14 -3.31 18.02
CA ASP A 178 -9.07 -4.38 19.03
C ASP A 178 -9.73 -5.64 18.48
N PHE A 179 -8.91 -6.59 18.03
CA PHE A 179 -9.36 -7.87 17.46
C PHE A 179 -9.69 -8.93 18.52
N ASP A 180 -9.50 -8.64 19.80
CA ASP A 180 -9.93 -9.54 20.89
C ASP A 180 -11.37 -9.26 21.31
N ARG A 181 -11.95 -8.14 20.86
CA ARG A 181 -13.35 -7.81 21.09
C ARG A 181 -14.21 -8.06 19.86
N ASP A 182 -15.38 -8.64 20.07
CA ASP A 182 -16.33 -8.98 19.00
C ASP A 182 -16.88 -7.74 18.28
N ASP A 183 -16.96 -6.59 18.96
CA ASP A 183 -17.44 -5.32 18.42
C ASP A 183 -16.39 -4.53 17.62
N ARG A 184 -15.16 -5.06 17.49
CA ARG A 184 -14.06 -4.51 16.65
C ARG A 184 -13.89 -2.98 16.78
N PRO A 185 -13.78 -2.39 17.98
CA PRO A 185 -13.77 -0.94 18.13
C PRO A 185 -12.55 -0.31 17.44
N ARG A 186 -12.78 0.84 16.80
CA ARG A 186 -11.75 1.64 16.13
C ARG A 186 -11.26 2.74 17.06
N TYR A 187 -9.96 2.82 17.26
CA TYR A 187 -9.34 3.86 18.07
C TYR A 187 -8.34 4.67 17.25
N PRO A 188 -8.43 6.01 17.21
CA PRO A 188 -7.47 6.82 16.48
C PRO A 188 -6.07 6.68 17.11
N ARG A 189 -5.05 6.58 16.27
CA ARG A 189 -3.65 6.68 16.69
C ARG A 189 -3.15 8.12 16.59
N SER A 190 -2.00 8.41 17.20
CA SER A 190 -1.38 9.75 17.14
C SER A 190 -1.11 10.26 15.72
N SER A 191 -0.87 9.35 14.76
CA SER A 191 -0.72 9.69 13.35
C SER A 191 -1.99 10.25 12.70
N VAL A 192 -3.19 10.03 13.26
CA VAL A 192 -4.44 10.65 12.79
C VAL A 192 -4.32 12.17 12.89
N GLU A 193 -3.90 12.70 14.04
CA GLU A 193 -3.81 14.15 14.24
C GLU A 193 -2.76 14.79 13.33
N PHE A 194 -1.61 14.12 13.16
CA PHE A 194 -0.58 14.58 12.24
C PHE A 194 -1.09 14.61 10.79
N TYR A 195 -1.76 13.55 10.33
CA TYR A 195 -2.26 13.46 8.96
C TYR A 195 -3.39 14.46 8.70
N ARG A 196 -4.32 14.64 9.65
CA ARG A 196 -5.35 15.70 9.61
C ARG A 196 -4.72 17.07 9.44
N SER A 197 -3.69 17.35 10.23
CA SER A 197 -3.01 18.65 10.19
C SER A 197 -2.29 18.88 8.87
N LEU A 198 -1.62 17.85 8.32
CA LEU A 198 -1.01 17.89 7.00
C LEU A 198 -2.02 18.21 5.90
N ILE A 199 -3.21 17.59 5.96
CA ILE A 199 -4.32 17.83 5.03
C ILE A 199 -4.84 19.26 5.17
N ALA A 200 -5.15 19.70 6.39
CA ALA A 200 -5.73 21.01 6.68
C ALA A 200 -4.82 22.17 6.24
N HIS A 201 -3.50 22.04 6.43
CA HIS A 201 -2.52 23.03 5.99
C HIS A 201 -2.12 22.87 4.52
N ARG A 202 -2.55 21.76 3.89
CA ARG A 202 -2.14 21.30 2.56
C ARG A 202 -0.62 21.26 2.41
N GLY A 203 0.11 20.87 3.46
CA GLY A 203 1.55 21.06 3.49
C GLY A 203 2.23 20.81 4.81
N LEU A 204 3.55 20.92 4.72
CA LEU A 204 4.51 20.70 5.79
C LEU A 204 4.96 22.07 6.31
N THR A 205 4.38 22.52 7.42
CA THR A 205 4.76 23.78 8.09
C THR A 205 5.77 23.51 9.20
N GLU A 206 6.53 24.54 9.61
CA GLU A 206 7.58 24.41 10.63
C GLU A 206 7.04 23.90 11.98
N ASP A 207 5.88 24.39 12.38
CA ASP A 207 5.21 24.06 13.64
C ASP A 207 4.72 22.59 13.67
N LEU A 208 4.20 22.08 12.55
CA LEU A 208 3.76 20.68 12.41
C LEU A 208 4.90 19.67 12.58
N ILE A 209 6.12 20.15 12.47
CA ILE A 209 7.32 19.34 12.23
C ILE A 209 8.38 19.64 13.30
N SER A 210 8.02 20.38 14.35
CA SER A 210 8.90 20.58 15.51
C SER A 210 9.27 19.27 16.23
N TYR A 211 8.45 18.22 16.10
CA TYR A 211 8.76 16.89 16.60
C TYR A 211 9.63 16.09 15.61
N ARG A 212 10.73 15.53 16.13
CA ARG A 212 11.64 14.61 15.43
C ARG A 212 11.80 13.35 16.26
N ALA A 213 11.47 12.19 15.69
CA ALA A 213 11.82 10.91 16.32
C ALA A 213 13.32 10.58 16.14
N TYR A 214 13.98 11.17 15.14
CA TYR A 214 15.41 10.96 14.84
C TYR A 214 16.18 12.28 14.78
N ALA A 215 17.44 12.26 15.21
CA ALA A 215 18.22 13.47 15.49
C ALA A 215 18.60 14.31 14.25
N GLN A 216 18.65 13.71 13.05
CA GLN A 216 19.03 14.37 11.81
C GLN A 216 18.25 13.79 10.64
N ASP A 217 17.73 14.67 9.78
CA ASP A 217 17.19 14.29 8.48
C ASP A 217 18.37 13.93 7.54
N ARG A 218 18.20 12.95 6.65
CA ARG A 218 19.25 12.58 5.68
C ARG A 218 19.52 13.72 4.69
N ASP A 219 18.45 14.39 4.27
CA ASP A 219 18.42 15.48 3.30
C ASP A 219 17.87 16.76 3.93
N GLU A 220 18.02 17.87 3.23
CA GLU A 220 17.39 19.14 3.60
C GLU A 220 15.87 19.00 3.59
N PHE A 221 15.24 19.34 4.72
CA PHE A 221 13.79 19.24 4.86
C PHE A 221 13.09 20.45 4.21
N TYR A 222 12.19 20.18 3.27
CA TYR A 222 11.48 21.27 2.59
C TYR A 222 10.13 21.62 3.25
N TYR A 223 9.99 22.86 3.72
CA TYR A 223 8.71 23.37 4.21
C TYR A 223 7.90 24.01 3.07
N GLY A 224 6.60 23.74 3.02
CA GLY A 224 5.74 24.32 1.99
C GLY A 224 4.42 23.61 1.78
N LYS A 225 3.65 24.14 0.83
CA LYS A 225 2.33 23.62 0.45
C LYS A 225 2.39 22.80 -0.83
N PHE A 226 1.58 21.76 -0.87
CA PHE A 226 1.25 21.01 -2.08
C PHE A 226 0.32 21.83 -2.99
N PRO A 227 0.26 21.51 -4.29
CA PRO A 227 -0.64 22.17 -5.24
C PRO A 227 -2.12 22.22 -4.78
N ASP A 228 -2.88 23.19 -5.27
CA ASP A 228 -4.31 23.39 -4.92
C ASP A 228 -5.19 22.20 -5.26
N HIS A 229 -4.84 21.47 -6.31
CA HIS A 229 -5.55 20.28 -6.77
C HIS A 229 -4.97 18.98 -6.22
N PHE A 230 -4.07 19.04 -5.22
CA PHE A 230 -3.48 17.83 -4.65
C PHE A 230 -4.48 17.07 -3.79
N GLU A 231 -4.66 15.79 -4.08
CA GLU A 231 -5.60 14.90 -3.41
C GLU A 231 -4.93 14.16 -2.24
N TRP A 232 -5.55 14.28 -1.07
CA TRP A 232 -5.15 13.58 0.13
C TRP A 232 -6.14 12.46 0.41
N GLY A 233 -5.64 11.24 0.52
CA GLY A 233 -6.50 10.09 0.70
C GLY A 233 -5.93 9.02 1.61
N VAL A 234 -6.74 8.01 1.83
CA VAL A 234 -6.30 6.76 2.43
C VAL A 234 -6.73 5.60 1.54
N ALA A 235 -6.05 4.47 1.71
CA ALA A 235 -6.32 3.27 0.96
C ALA A 235 -6.67 2.09 1.88
N THR A 236 -7.54 1.21 1.39
CA THR A 236 -7.88 -0.08 2.01
C THR A 236 -7.99 -1.15 0.93
N SER A 237 -8.11 -2.42 1.34
CA SER A 237 -8.33 -3.54 0.43
C SER A 237 -9.43 -4.44 0.98
N ALA A 238 -10.38 -4.80 0.11
CA ALA A 238 -11.56 -5.59 0.43
C ALA A 238 -11.27 -6.79 1.36
N TYR A 239 -10.35 -7.67 0.93
CA TYR A 239 -10.05 -8.88 1.71
C TYR A 239 -9.44 -8.58 3.09
N GLN A 240 -8.75 -7.45 3.24
CA GLN A 240 -8.06 -7.11 4.48
C GLN A 240 -8.99 -6.49 5.53
N ILE A 241 -10.07 -5.84 5.12
CA ILE A 241 -10.92 -5.05 6.03
C ILE A 241 -12.38 -5.49 6.11
N GLU A 242 -12.93 -6.16 5.08
CA GLU A 242 -14.37 -6.41 5.01
C GLU A 242 -14.84 -7.46 6.02
N GLY A 243 -14.23 -8.65 6.00
CA GLY A 243 -14.83 -9.82 6.65
C GLY A 243 -16.07 -10.32 5.92
N GLY A 244 -17.04 -10.87 6.65
CA GLY A 244 -18.27 -11.43 6.09
C GLY A 244 -18.00 -12.43 4.98
N TRP A 245 -17.05 -13.36 5.20
CA TRP A 245 -16.44 -14.16 4.13
C TRP A 245 -17.42 -15.06 3.38
N ASN A 246 -18.50 -15.50 4.04
CA ASN A 246 -19.56 -16.36 3.50
C ASN A 246 -20.96 -15.76 3.69
N GLU A 247 -21.03 -14.45 3.94
CA GLU A 247 -22.30 -13.76 4.18
C GLU A 247 -22.94 -13.31 2.88
N ASP A 248 -24.27 -13.24 2.89
CA ASP A 248 -25.08 -12.70 1.79
C ASP A 248 -24.71 -13.22 0.40
N GLY A 249 -24.42 -14.51 0.31
CA GLY A 249 -24.12 -15.19 -0.94
C GLY A 249 -22.71 -14.96 -1.48
N LYS A 250 -21.80 -14.33 -0.73
CA LYS A 250 -20.38 -14.22 -1.11
C LYS A 250 -19.78 -15.61 -1.32
N GLY A 251 -19.08 -15.78 -2.44
CA GLY A 251 -18.31 -16.97 -2.76
C GLY A 251 -16.91 -16.97 -2.12
N PRO A 252 -16.28 -18.15 -2.01
CA PRO A 252 -14.95 -18.29 -1.45
C PRO A 252 -13.88 -17.76 -2.42
N SER A 253 -13.02 -16.88 -1.93
CA SER A 253 -11.83 -16.39 -2.64
C SER A 253 -10.65 -17.38 -2.54
N ILE A 254 -9.59 -17.12 -3.30
CA ILE A 254 -8.33 -17.88 -3.20
C ILE A 254 -7.74 -17.74 -1.79
N TRP A 255 -7.86 -16.55 -1.18
CA TRP A 255 -7.33 -16.30 0.16
C TRP A 255 -8.14 -16.98 1.25
N ASP A 256 -9.48 -17.03 1.14
CA ASP A 256 -10.34 -17.81 2.05
C ASP A 256 -9.88 -19.28 2.05
N LYS A 257 -9.74 -19.88 0.86
CA LYS A 257 -9.28 -21.28 0.70
C LYS A 257 -7.85 -21.48 1.22
N PHE A 258 -6.98 -20.50 1.09
CA PHE A 258 -5.60 -20.58 1.57
C PHE A 258 -5.55 -20.54 3.10
N ALA A 259 -6.28 -19.61 3.72
CA ALA A 259 -6.34 -19.42 5.16
C ALA A 259 -7.03 -20.60 5.87
N HIS A 260 -8.19 -21.06 5.38
CA HIS A 260 -8.93 -22.20 5.96
C HIS A 260 -8.18 -23.53 5.91
N LYS A 261 -7.17 -23.65 5.03
CA LYS A 261 -6.24 -24.80 5.04
C LYS A 261 -5.20 -24.74 6.16
N GLY A 262 -5.27 -23.75 7.05
CA GLY A 262 -4.34 -23.58 8.17
C GLY A 262 -2.91 -23.25 7.74
N ARG A 263 -2.74 -22.65 6.55
CA ARG A 263 -1.42 -22.30 5.99
C ARG A 263 -0.80 -21.03 6.58
N LEU A 264 -1.58 -20.33 7.39
CA LEU A 264 -1.17 -19.09 8.05
C LEU A 264 -0.66 -19.36 9.45
N LEU A 265 0.29 -18.53 9.88
CA LEU A 265 0.84 -18.61 11.23
C LEU A 265 -0.29 -18.38 12.26
N GLY A 266 -0.43 -19.32 13.20
CA GLY A 266 -1.52 -19.27 14.18
C GLY A 266 -2.89 -19.74 13.64
N LYS A 267 -2.95 -20.27 12.41
CA LYS A 267 -4.17 -20.79 11.76
C LYS A 267 -5.33 -19.78 11.75
N VAL A 268 -5.01 -18.49 11.70
CA VAL A 268 -5.98 -17.40 11.66
C VAL A 268 -6.62 -17.28 10.28
N THR A 269 -7.83 -16.72 10.23
CA THR A 269 -8.61 -16.50 9.00
C THR A 269 -8.98 -15.03 8.85
N GLY A 270 -9.29 -14.63 7.62
CA GLY A 270 -9.83 -13.30 7.29
C GLY A 270 -11.36 -13.26 7.38
N ASP A 271 -11.98 -14.14 8.16
CA ASP A 271 -13.43 -14.37 8.10
C ASP A 271 -14.22 -13.17 8.60
N VAL A 272 -13.70 -12.49 9.63
CA VAL A 272 -14.30 -11.31 10.27
C VAL A 272 -13.46 -10.05 10.01
N THR A 273 -12.13 -10.13 10.07
CA THR A 273 -11.22 -8.96 9.96
C THR A 273 -11.55 -7.84 10.96
N CYS A 274 -11.55 -6.56 10.54
CA CYS A 274 -12.08 -5.44 11.32
C CYS A 274 -13.58 -5.24 11.11
N ASP A 275 -14.23 -6.13 10.37
CA ASP A 275 -15.67 -6.18 10.18
C ASP A 275 -16.26 -4.94 9.50
N SER A 276 -15.51 -4.40 8.52
CA SER A 276 -15.99 -3.27 7.71
C SER A 276 -17.27 -3.62 6.94
N TYR A 277 -17.53 -4.90 6.68
CA TYR A 277 -18.77 -5.34 6.05
C TYR A 277 -20.02 -4.90 6.82
N HIS A 278 -19.99 -4.97 8.15
CA HIS A 278 -21.08 -4.51 9.01
C HIS A 278 -20.90 -3.08 9.53
N LEU A 279 -19.66 -2.62 9.59
CA LEU A 279 -19.29 -1.35 10.25
C LEU A 279 -18.81 -0.30 9.26
N TYR A 280 -19.21 -0.40 7.99
CA TYR A 280 -18.80 0.55 6.96
C TYR A 280 -19.25 1.99 7.26
N GLU A 281 -20.37 2.19 7.95
CA GLU A 281 -20.86 3.53 8.33
C GLU A 281 -19.92 4.21 9.34
N GLU A 282 -19.40 3.43 10.29
CA GLU A 282 -18.35 3.86 11.22
C GLU A 282 -17.08 4.24 10.44
N ASP A 283 -16.68 3.39 9.48
CA ASP A 283 -15.50 3.61 8.66
C ASP A 283 -15.64 4.86 7.75
N VAL A 284 -16.85 5.14 7.24
CA VAL A 284 -17.16 6.38 6.51
C VAL A 284 -17.14 7.60 7.43
N ARG A 285 -17.64 7.47 8.67
CA ARG A 285 -17.57 8.56 9.65
C ARG A 285 -16.13 8.95 9.96
N ILE A 286 -15.25 7.97 10.24
CA ILE A 286 -13.83 8.26 10.51
C ILE A 286 -13.11 8.84 9.27
N LEU A 287 -13.48 8.45 8.05
CA LEU A 287 -12.97 9.08 6.81
C LEU A 287 -13.37 10.55 6.72
N SER A 288 -14.62 10.88 7.05
CA SER A 288 -15.11 12.25 7.11
C SER A 288 -14.39 13.06 8.18
N GLU A 289 -14.25 12.50 9.38
CA GLU A 289 -13.51 13.14 10.46
C GLU A 289 -12.07 13.40 10.02
N LEU A 290 -11.37 12.43 9.45
CA LEU A 290 -9.97 12.54 9.00
C LEU A 290 -9.73 13.69 8.00
N GLY A 291 -10.77 14.13 7.28
CA GLY A 291 -10.71 15.27 6.35
C GLY A 291 -10.13 14.93 4.97
N VAL A 292 -9.99 13.65 4.63
CA VAL A 292 -9.49 13.22 3.31
C VAL A 292 -10.51 13.48 2.20
N ASN A 293 -10.02 13.90 1.03
CA ASN A 293 -10.87 14.13 -0.15
C ASN A 293 -10.96 12.90 -1.07
N PHE A 294 -10.08 11.90 -0.89
CA PHE A 294 -10.08 10.67 -1.69
C PHE A 294 -10.08 9.41 -0.83
N TYR A 295 -10.82 8.38 -1.25
CA TYR A 295 -10.77 7.05 -0.63
C TYR A 295 -10.53 5.99 -1.71
N HIS A 296 -9.35 5.36 -1.65
CA HIS A 296 -8.96 4.30 -2.58
C HIS A 296 -9.33 2.93 -2.00
N LEU A 297 -10.41 2.34 -2.51
CA LEU A 297 -10.90 1.02 -2.10
C LEU A 297 -10.84 0.02 -3.26
N SER A 298 -10.81 -1.27 -2.93
CA SER A 298 -10.95 -2.36 -3.90
C SER A 298 -12.29 -3.07 -3.72
N LEU A 299 -12.78 -3.69 -4.80
CA LEU A 299 -14.00 -4.48 -4.79
C LEU A 299 -13.65 -5.97 -4.74
N SER A 300 -14.36 -6.73 -3.92
CA SER A 300 -14.24 -8.18 -3.83
C SER A 300 -14.99 -8.84 -4.98
N TRP A 301 -14.24 -9.40 -5.94
CA TRP A 301 -14.83 -10.18 -7.02
C TRP A 301 -15.75 -11.25 -6.46
N SER A 302 -15.30 -12.06 -5.50
CA SER A 302 -16.10 -13.19 -5.01
C SER A 302 -17.35 -12.75 -4.23
N ARG A 303 -17.46 -11.48 -3.84
CA ARG A 303 -18.70 -10.92 -3.27
C ARG A 303 -19.70 -10.54 -4.36
N ILE A 304 -19.23 -10.02 -5.50
CA ILE A 304 -20.07 -9.58 -6.63
C ILE A 304 -20.44 -10.75 -7.57
N LEU A 305 -19.49 -11.64 -7.85
CA LEU A 305 -19.63 -12.82 -8.71
C LEU A 305 -19.09 -14.05 -7.95
N PRO A 306 -19.91 -14.69 -7.09
CA PRO A 306 -19.52 -15.77 -6.18
C PRO A 306 -18.85 -16.99 -6.82
N ASP A 307 -19.24 -17.36 -8.05
CA ASP A 307 -18.60 -18.46 -8.78
C ASP A 307 -17.61 -18.01 -9.85
N GLY A 308 -17.39 -16.70 -9.97
CA GLY A 308 -16.50 -16.11 -10.98
C GLY A 308 -17.12 -15.87 -12.35
N THR A 309 -18.39 -16.24 -12.57
CA THR A 309 -19.10 -16.05 -13.83
C THR A 309 -20.10 -14.90 -13.76
N ALA A 310 -20.41 -14.28 -14.91
CA ALA A 310 -21.43 -13.22 -14.97
C ALA A 310 -22.84 -13.71 -14.57
N GLY A 311 -23.10 -15.02 -14.62
CA GLY A 311 -24.39 -15.61 -14.26
C GLY A 311 -24.63 -15.73 -12.75
N SER A 312 -23.59 -15.64 -11.91
CA SER A 312 -23.72 -15.72 -10.45
C SER A 312 -23.90 -14.37 -9.76
N TYR A 313 -24.19 -13.33 -10.52
CA TYR A 313 -24.39 -11.97 -10.01
C TYR A 313 -25.10 -11.91 -8.65
N ASN A 314 -24.44 -11.34 -7.65
CA ASN A 314 -24.94 -11.23 -6.29
C ASN A 314 -25.33 -9.78 -5.96
N GLN A 315 -26.63 -9.49 -6.01
CA GLN A 315 -27.17 -8.15 -5.76
C GLN A 315 -26.80 -7.62 -4.38
N LYS A 316 -26.87 -8.44 -3.33
CA LYS A 316 -26.51 -8.00 -1.96
C LYS A 316 -25.04 -7.57 -1.84
N GLY A 317 -24.16 -8.26 -2.57
CA GLY A 317 -22.75 -7.89 -2.65
C GLY A 317 -22.54 -6.54 -3.35
N VAL A 318 -23.35 -6.23 -4.37
CA VAL A 318 -23.35 -4.93 -5.04
C VAL A 318 -23.95 -3.83 -4.15
N ASP A 319 -25.04 -4.14 -3.44
CA ASP A 319 -25.70 -3.21 -2.52
C ASP A 319 -24.75 -2.76 -1.40
N TYR A 320 -23.93 -3.67 -0.87
CA TYR A 320 -22.87 -3.32 0.10
C TYR A 320 -21.93 -2.21 -0.43
N TYR A 321 -21.40 -2.38 -1.64
CA TYR A 321 -20.51 -1.37 -2.23
C TYR A 321 -21.25 -0.08 -2.59
N ASN A 322 -22.49 -0.17 -3.07
CA ASN A 322 -23.32 1.00 -3.31
C ASN A 322 -23.60 1.78 -2.02
N ASN A 323 -23.84 1.10 -0.90
CA ASN A 323 -24.05 1.75 0.40
C ASN A 323 -22.80 2.54 0.83
N ILE A 324 -21.61 1.94 0.70
CA ILE A 324 -20.34 2.65 0.96
C ILE A 324 -20.20 3.87 0.05
N ILE A 325 -20.37 3.70 -1.26
CA ILE A 325 -20.21 4.78 -2.25
C ILE A 325 -21.21 5.90 -1.97
N ASN A 326 -22.47 5.57 -1.73
CA ASN A 326 -23.52 6.55 -1.42
C ASN A 326 -23.23 7.31 -0.13
N ALA A 327 -22.77 6.61 0.92
CA ALA A 327 -22.39 7.24 2.18
C ALA A 327 -21.18 8.19 2.02
N LEU A 328 -20.19 7.82 1.18
CA LEU A 328 -19.05 8.67 0.87
C LEU A 328 -19.41 9.89 0.02
N LEU A 329 -20.42 9.80 -0.84
CA LEU A 329 -20.90 10.92 -1.65
C LEU A 329 -21.82 11.87 -0.87
N ALA A 330 -22.44 11.39 0.20
CA ALA A 330 -23.35 12.18 1.04
C ALA A 330 -22.64 13.04 2.10
N ARG A 331 -21.31 12.92 2.25
CA ARG A 331 -20.50 13.57 3.28
C ARG A 331 -20.23 15.05 3.04
#